data_AF-A0A958JSI2-F1
#
_entry.id   AF-A0A958JSI2-F1
#
_cell.length_a   1.000
_cell.length_b   1.000
_cell.length_c   1.000
_cell.angle_alpha   90.00
_cell.angle_beta   90.00
_cell.angle_gamma   90.00
#
_symmetry.space_group_name_H-M   'P 1'
#
loop_
_entity.id
_entity.type
_entity.pdbx_description
1 polymer ?
#
loop_
_entity_poly.entity_id
_entity_poly.type
_entity_poly.pdbx_seq_one_letter_code
_entity_poly.pdbx_strand_id
1 'polypeptide(L)'
;MPSVDPLSHCNRSARLTDVQAGEEGVVERLDLEADERFRLMRLGLVPGRRVNLVKRGSRFLLATAGARLAIDRALAAHVYIIRSQDIA
;
A
#
# COMPACT_ATOMS: atom_id res chain seq x y z
N MET A 1 -27.61 -24.49 -2.53
CA MET A 1 -26.44 -24.10 -1.72
C MET A 1 -25.70 -23.03 -2.50
N PRO A 2 -25.62 -21.77 -2.05
CA PRO A 2 -24.76 -20.81 -2.73
C PRO A 2 -23.30 -21.13 -2.39
N SER A 3 -22.48 -21.33 -3.42
CA SER A 3 -21.03 -21.31 -3.29
C SER A 3 -20.63 -19.97 -2.69
N VAL A 4 -20.08 -20.00 -1.48
CA VAL A 4 -19.36 -18.87 -0.93
C VAL A 4 -17.98 -18.89 -1.55
N ASP A 5 -17.76 -18.11 -2.60
CA ASP A 5 -16.42 -17.82 -3.09
C ASP A 5 -15.62 -17.16 -1.94
N PRO A 6 -14.57 -17.78 -1.38
CA PRO A 6 -13.83 -17.22 -0.24
C PRO A 6 -13.00 -15.97 -0.59
N LEU A 7 -13.11 -15.45 -1.82
CA LEU A 7 -12.35 -14.29 -2.32
C LEU A 7 -13.15 -12.98 -2.35
N SER A 8 -14.43 -12.99 -1.96
CA SER A 8 -15.28 -11.78 -1.99
C SER A 8 -15.00 -10.76 -0.87
N HIS A 9 -13.93 -10.92 -0.07
CA HIS A 9 -13.49 -9.92 0.91
C HIS A 9 -12.51 -8.87 0.35
N CYS A 10 -12.06 -8.99 -0.90
CA CYS A 10 -10.92 -8.20 -1.42
C CYS A 10 -11.26 -6.85 -2.10
N ASN A 11 -12.50 -6.36 -2.05
CA ASN A 11 -12.87 -5.17 -2.84
C ASN A 11 -12.34 -3.83 -2.27
N ARG A 12 -11.63 -3.84 -1.13
CA ARG A 12 -11.09 -2.62 -0.48
C ARG A 12 -9.62 -2.33 -0.80
N SER A 13 -8.89 -3.34 -1.24
CA SER A 13 -7.44 -3.24 -1.49
C SER A 13 -7.17 -2.64 -2.87
N ALA A 14 -6.33 -1.62 -2.93
CA ALA A 14 -5.83 -1.01 -4.16
C ALA A 14 -4.31 -1.09 -4.20
N ARG A 15 -3.74 -1.24 -5.40
CA ARG A 15 -2.28 -1.10 -5.56
C ARG A 15 -1.90 0.34 -5.35
N LEU A 16 -0.72 0.57 -4.78
CA LEU A 16 -0.22 1.93 -4.58
C LEU A 16 -0.06 2.70 -5.90
N THR A 17 0.16 2.00 -7.02
CA THR A 17 0.22 2.61 -8.35
C THR A 17 -1.11 3.20 -8.82
N ASP A 18 -2.23 2.76 -8.27
CA ASP A 18 -3.58 3.18 -8.67
C ASP A 18 -4.10 4.34 -7.80
N VAL A 19 -3.48 4.55 -6.64
CA VAL A 19 -3.78 5.60 -5.66
C VAL A 19 -3.36 6.97 -6.19
N GLN A 20 -4.13 8.02 -5.92
CA GLN A 20 -3.78 9.38 -6.33
C GLN A 20 -2.88 10.09 -5.31
N ALA A 21 -2.07 11.04 -5.78
CA ALA A 21 -1.28 11.86 -4.85
C ALA A 21 -2.23 12.72 -3.99
N GLY A 22 -1.95 12.77 -2.69
CA GLY A 22 -2.81 13.36 -1.67
C GLY A 22 -3.74 12.36 -0.97
N GLU A 23 -3.92 11.15 -1.53
CA GLU A 23 -4.74 10.12 -0.90
C GLU A 23 -4.00 9.40 0.25
N GLU A 24 -4.79 8.94 1.21
CA GLU A 24 -4.33 8.22 2.40
C GLU A 24 -4.91 6.80 2.42
N GLY A 25 -4.15 5.88 2.99
CA GLY A 25 -4.61 4.52 3.20
C GLY A 25 -3.80 3.77 4.24
N VAL A 26 -4.17 2.54 4.49
CA VAL A 26 -3.48 1.63 5.40
C VAL A 26 -2.80 0.55 4.56
N VAL A 27 -1.52 0.31 4.78
CA VAL A 27 -0.82 -0.79 4.09
C VAL A 27 -1.48 -2.09 4.47
N GLU A 28 -1.96 -2.84 3.50
CA GLU A 28 -2.60 -4.14 3.72
C GLU A 28 -1.55 -5.25 3.63
N ARG A 29 -0.81 -5.29 2.50
CA ARG A 29 0.22 -6.30 2.25
C ARG A 29 1.31 -5.80 1.30
N LEU A 30 2.44 -6.49 1.33
CA LEU A 30 3.62 -6.23 0.50
C LEU A 30 3.98 -7.54 -0.23
N ASP A 31 3.63 -7.63 -1.51
CA ASP A 31 3.87 -8.83 -2.34
C ASP A 31 5.27 -8.76 -2.99
N LEU A 32 6.29 -8.70 -2.14
CA LEU A 32 7.71 -8.55 -2.49
C LEU A 32 8.54 -9.71 -1.93
N GLU A 33 9.73 -9.92 -2.53
CA GLU A 33 10.77 -10.81 -2.02
C GLU A 33 11.12 -10.46 -0.56
N ALA A 34 11.61 -11.44 0.20
CA ALA A 34 11.83 -11.28 1.64
C ALA A 34 12.72 -10.08 1.98
N ASP A 35 13.87 -9.94 1.31
CA ASP A 35 14.82 -8.85 1.53
C ASP A 35 14.23 -7.46 1.26
N GLU A 36 13.48 -7.30 0.18
CA GLU A 36 12.84 -6.04 -0.18
C GLU A 36 11.72 -5.70 0.79
N ARG A 37 10.89 -6.69 1.14
CA ARG A 37 9.84 -6.54 2.14
C ARG A 37 10.41 -6.10 3.49
N PHE A 38 11.46 -6.76 3.99
CA PHE A 38 12.12 -6.40 5.24
C PHE A 38 12.72 -5.00 5.19
N ARG A 39 13.35 -4.62 4.07
CA ARG A 39 13.89 -3.27 3.87
C ARG A 39 12.80 -2.21 3.98
N LEU A 40 11.67 -2.39 3.31
CA LEU A 40 10.55 -1.45 3.35
C LEU A 40 9.91 -1.36 4.74
N MET A 41 9.74 -2.49 5.43
CA MET A 41 9.25 -2.53 6.80
C MET A 41 10.16 -1.77 7.77
N ARG A 42 11.49 -1.92 7.64
CA ARG A 42 12.46 -1.14 8.45
C ARG A 42 12.39 0.36 8.19
N LEU A 43 11.94 0.77 7.00
CA LEU A 43 11.75 2.17 6.63
C LEU A 43 10.36 2.71 7.03
N GLY A 44 9.53 1.89 7.69
CA GLY A 44 8.23 2.29 8.23
C GLY A 44 7.02 1.92 7.36
N LEU A 45 7.23 1.24 6.23
CA LEU A 45 6.16 0.71 5.38
C LEU A 45 5.77 -0.69 5.88
N VAL A 46 4.89 -0.73 6.87
CA VAL A 46 4.49 -1.96 7.58
C VAL A 46 3.00 -2.20 7.39
N PRO A 47 2.55 -3.44 7.12
CA PRO A 47 1.13 -3.80 7.14
C PRO A 47 0.41 -3.31 8.40
N GLY A 48 -0.81 -2.81 8.24
CA GLY A 48 -1.61 -2.18 9.31
C GLY A 48 -1.25 -0.71 9.60
N ARG A 49 -0.22 -0.15 8.95
CA ARG A 49 0.21 1.23 9.19
C ARG A 49 -0.37 2.19 8.18
N ARG A 50 -0.78 3.37 8.65
CA ARG A 50 -1.28 4.46 7.79
C ARG A 50 -0.15 5.09 6.99
N VAL A 51 -0.43 5.35 5.72
CA VAL A 51 0.46 5.98 4.77
C VAL A 51 -0.30 7.02 3.95
N ASN A 52 0.39 8.08 3.56
CA ASN A 52 -0.12 9.12 2.69
C ASN A 52 0.75 9.18 1.43
N LEU A 53 0.13 9.11 0.25
CA LEU A 53 0.85 9.23 -1.01
C LEU A 53 1.09 10.72 -1.31
N VAL A 54 2.25 11.24 -0.94
CA VAL A 54 2.61 12.66 -1.12
C VAL A 54 2.80 13.02 -2.60
N LYS A 55 3.42 12.12 -3.37
CA LYS A 55 3.70 12.36 -4.80
C LYS A 55 3.64 11.07 -5.59
N ARG A 56 3.03 11.16 -6.78
CA ARG A 56 2.98 10.11 -7.81
C ARG A 56 3.72 10.57 -9.07
N GLY A 57 4.48 9.69 -9.70
CA GLY A 57 5.28 9.99 -10.89
C GLY A 57 6.22 8.83 -11.25
N SER A 58 7.45 9.14 -11.66
CA SER A 58 8.52 8.14 -11.84
C SER A 58 8.93 7.46 -10.54
N ARG A 59 8.72 8.14 -9.41
CA ARG A 59 8.83 7.61 -8.05
C ARG A 59 7.59 8.00 -7.25
N PHE A 60 7.22 7.14 -6.31
CA PHE A 60 6.15 7.32 -5.36
C PHE A 60 6.75 7.77 -4.03
N LEU A 61 6.37 8.96 -3.57
CA LEU A 61 6.78 9.49 -2.28
C LEU A 61 5.66 9.23 -1.26
N LEU A 62 5.96 8.42 -0.27
CA LEU A 62 5.06 8.04 0.81
C LEU A 62 5.46 8.78 2.08
N ALA A 63 4.50 9.37 2.78
CA ALA A 63 4.66 9.79 4.15
C ALA A 63 4.06 8.73 5.07
N THR A 64 4.84 8.32 6.05
CA THR A 64 4.43 7.43 7.14
C THR A 64 4.59 8.19 8.46
N ALA A 65 4.10 7.64 9.58
CA ALA A 65 4.10 8.30 10.88
C ALA A 65 5.48 8.77 11.41
N GLY A 66 6.60 8.35 10.81
CA GLY A 66 7.94 8.84 11.21
C GLY A 66 8.96 8.96 10.08
N ALA A 67 8.57 8.69 8.82
CA ALA A 67 9.51 8.67 7.70
C ALA A 67 8.84 9.06 6.39
N ARG A 68 9.64 9.61 5.48
CA ARG A 68 9.29 9.79 4.07
C ARG A 68 10.07 8.78 3.24
N LEU A 69 9.35 7.98 2.47
CA LEU A 69 9.93 6.91 1.68
C LEU A 69 9.66 7.16 0.20
N ALA A 70 10.72 7.25 -0.60
CA ALA A 70 10.60 7.24 -2.04
C ALA A 70 10.84 5.82 -2.54
N ILE A 71 9.86 5.25 -3.23
CA ILE A 71 9.99 3.98 -3.94
C ILE A 71 9.75 4.19 -5.44
N ASP A 72 10.39 3.39 -6.27
CA ASP A 72 10.11 3.37 -7.70
C ASP A 72 8.78 2.67 -8.02
N ARG A 73 8.39 2.73 -9.29
CA ARG A 73 7.14 2.14 -9.77
C ARG A 73 7.12 0.61 -9.68
N ALA A 74 8.25 -0.07 -9.83
CA ALA A 74 8.30 -1.53 -9.75
C ALA A 74 7.94 -1.97 -8.33
N LEU A 75 8.61 -1.41 -7.31
CA LEU A 75 8.26 -1.68 -5.91
C LEU A 75 6.81 -1.29 -5.60
N ALA A 76 6.36 -0.10 -6.04
CA ALA A 76 4.99 0.36 -5.78
C ALA A 76 3.91 -0.56 -6.37
N ALA A 77 4.18 -1.28 -7.47
CA ALA A 77 3.24 -2.21 -8.08
C ALA A 77 2.93 -3.43 -7.18
N HIS A 78 3.80 -3.72 -6.22
CA HIS A 78 3.71 -4.83 -5.27
C HIS A 78 3.22 -4.39 -3.88
N VAL A 79 2.89 -3.11 -3.70
CA VAL A 79 2.37 -2.58 -2.44
C VAL A 79 0.86 -2.43 -2.54
N TYR A 80 0.12 -3.03 -1.61
CA TYR A 80 -1.33 -2.97 -1.53
C TYR A 80 -1.76 -2.17 -0.30
N ILE A 81 -2.73 -1.29 -0.49
CA ILE A 81 -3.30 -0.46 0.58
C ILE A 81 -4.82 -0.52 0.58
N ILE A 82 -5.43 -0.38 1.75
CA ILE A 82 -6.85 -0.08 1.90
C ILE A 82 -6.99 1.44 1.93
N ARG A 83 -7.72 2.01 0.97
CA ARG A 83 -7.91 3.47 0.91
C ARG A 83 -8.74 3.94 2.10
N SER A 84 -8.38 5.07 2.71
CA SER A 84 -9.09 5.55 3.90
C SER A 84 -10.56 5.90 3.63
N GLN A 85 -10.91 6.23 2.38
CA GLN A 85 -12.29 6.46 1.94
C GLN A 85 -13.19 5.22 2.01
N ASP A 86 -12.60 4.04 2.20
CA ASP A 86 -13.27 2.73 2.16
C ASP A 86 -13.36 2.08 3.55
N ILE A 87 -12.89 2.79 4.59
CA ILE A 87 -12.91 2.41 6.01
C ILE A 87 -14.12 3.04 6.72
N ALA A 88 -15.11 3.53 5.94
CA ALA A 88 -16.36 4.10 6.45
C ALA A 88 -17.34 3.03 6.95
#